data_AF-A0A6A4NNN2-F1
#
_entry.id   AF-A0A6A4NNN2-F1
#
_cell.length_a   1.000
_cell.length_b   1.000
_cell.length_c   1.000
_cell.angle_alpha   90.00
_cell.angle_beta   90.00
_cell.angle_gamma   90.00
#
_symmetry.space_group_name_H-M   'P 1'
#
loop_
_entity.id
_entity.type
_entity.pdbx_description
1 polymer ?
#
loop_
_entity_poly.entity_id
_entity_poly.type
_entity_poly.pdbx_seq_one_letter_code
_entity_poly.pdbx_strand_id
1 'polypeptide(L)' 'MKASMEYLLYNARVDVIFQGHVHAYERFTRVYKGKGNKCGPIYITIGDGGNREGLATK' A
#
# COMPACT_ATOMS: atom_id res chain seq x y z
N MET A 1 9.73 -7.82 -0.68
CA MET A 1 8.76 -7.78 0.43
C MET A 1 7.40 -8.37 0.06
N LYS A 2 6.67 -7.80 -0.93
CA LYS A 2 5.29 -8.23 -1.28
C LYS A 2 5.15 -9.75 -1.50
N ALA A 3 5.94 -10.35 -2.40
CA ALA A 3 5.82 -11.77 -2.73
C ALA A 3 5.97 -12.71 -1.50
N SER A 4 6.78 -12.32 -0.52
CA SER A 4 7.03 -13.10 0.69
C SER A 4 5.94 -12.93 1.75
N MET A 5 5.38 -11.72 1.89
CA MET A 5 4.51 -11.35 3.02
C MET A 5 3.02 -11.25 2.67
N GLU A 6 2.66 -11.00 1.41
CA GLU A 6 1.28 -10.72 1.00
C GLU A 6 0.32 -11.88 1.35
N TYR A 7 0.78 -13.13 1.24
CA TYR A 7 0.00 -14.31 1.63
C TYR A 7 -0.29 -14.35 3.14
N LEU A 8 0.73 -14.10 3.97
CA LEU A 8 0.59 -14.09 5.43
C LEU A 8 -0.38 -13.00 5.88
N LEU A 9 -0.21 -11.78 5.37
CA LEU A 9 -1.04 -10.62 5.74
C LEU A 9 -2.50 -10.79 5.29
N TYR A 10 -2.71 -11.38 4.11
CA TYR A 10 -4.05 -11.73 3.63
C TYR A 10 -4.73 -12.75 4.55
N ASN A 11 -4.03 -13.83 4.93
CA ASN A 11 -4.58 -14.86 5.82
C ASN A 11 -4.84 -14.34 7.23
N ALA A 12 -4.02 -13.39 7.70
CA ALA A 12 -4.24 -12.70 8.97
C ALA A 12 -5.42 -11.70 8.93
N ARG A 13 -6.08 -11.54 7.78
CA ARG A 13 -7.20 -10.62 7.56
C ARG A 13 -6.86 -9.16 7.90
N VAL A 14 -5.67 -8.72 7.50
CA VAL A 14 -5.31 -7.29 7.61
C VAL A 14 -6.29 -6.46 6.78
N ASP A 15 -6.90 -5.45 7.39
CA ASP A 15 -7.87 -4.58 6.72
C ASP A 15 -7.20 -3.46 5.90
N VAL A 16 -6.16 -2.83 6.46
CA VAL A 16 -5.48 -1.67 5.88
C VAL A 16 -3.97 -1.77 6.11
N ILE A 17 -3.19 -1.42 5.09
CA ILE A 17 -1.73 -1.31 5.13
C ILE A 17 -1.36 0.14 4.80
N PHE A 18 -0.66 0.78 5.72
CA PHE A 18 -0.09 2.12 5.53
C PHE A 18 1.40 2.02 5.19
N GLN A 19 1.82 2.79 4.19
CA GLN A 19 3.22 2.84 3.74
C GLN A 19 3.64 4.27 3.38
N GLY A 20 4.93 4.57 3.55
CA GLY A 20 5.54 5.84 3.14
C GLY A 20 6.44 5.65 1.91
N HIS A 21 7.63 6.24 1.97
CA HIS A 21 8.69 6.19 0.95
C HIS A 21 8.40 6.96 -0.34
N VAL A 22 7.30 6.68 -1.05
CA VAL A 22 6.92 7.49 -2.21
C VAL A 22 6.29 8.79 -1.71
N HIS A 23 6.83 9.94 -2.12
CA HIS A 23 6.35 11.26 -1.72
C HIS A 23 5.09 11.68 -2.49
N ALA A 24 4.03 10.89 -2.31
CA ALA A 24 2.70 11.12 -2.84
C ALA A 24 1.67 10.42 -1.95
N TYR A 25 0.42 10.88 -2.06
CA TYR A 25 -0.72 10.15 -1.54
C TYR A 25 -1.33 9.24 -2.60
N GLU A 26 -1.51 7.96 -2.27
CA GLU A 26 -2.20 6.99 -3.12
C GLU A 26 -3.07 6.04 -2.29
N ARG A 27 -4.22 5.64 -2.83
CA ARG A 27 -5.10 4.65 -2.21
C ARG A 27 -5.64 3.68 -3.25
N PHE A 28 -5.43 2.39 -3.04
CA PHE A 28 -5.97 1.34 -3.89
C PHE A 28 -7.35 0.88 -3.43
N THR A 29 -8.09 0.24 -4.33
CA THR A 29 -9.20 -0.64 -3.93
C THR A 29 -8.62 -1.88 -3.23
N ARG A 30 -9.48 -2.67 -2.58
CA ARG A 30 -9.04 -3.92 -1.95
C ARG A 30 -8.40 -4.84 -3.00
N VAL A 31 -7.15 -5.25 -2.77
CA VAL A 31 -6.32 -5.96 -3.75
C VAL A 31 -5.61 -7.14 -3.09
N TYR A 32 -5.47 -8.23 -3.85
CA TYR A 32 -4.62 -9.36 -3.49
C TYR A 32 -4.01 -9.97 -4.75
N LYS A 33 -2.69 -10.19 -4.76
CA LYS A 33 -1.94 -10.72 -5.91
C LYS A 33 -2.17 -9.91 -7.20
N GLY A 34 -2.28 -8.60 -7.05
CA GLY A 34 -2.47 -7.66 -8.17
C GLY A 34 -3.87 -7.66 -8.79
N LYS A 35 -4.84 -8.35 -8.18
CA LYS A 35 -6.24 -8.36 -8.64
C LYS A 35 -7.16 -7.81 -7.57
N GLY A 36 -8.24 -7.15 -8.00
CA GLY A 36 -9.29 -6.70 -7.10
C GLY A 36 -9.88 -7.88 -6.31
N ASN A 37 -9.94 -7.77 -5.00
CA ASN A 37 -10.40 -8.82 -4.12
C ASN A 37 -11.16 -8.21 -2.93
N LYS A 38 -12.43 -8.59 -2.72
CA LYS A 38 -13.27 -8.05 -1.64
C LYS A 38 -12.73 -8.31 -0.23
N CYS A 39 -11.90 -9.34 -0.05
CA CYS A 39 -11.26 -9.71 1.20
C CYS A 39 -9.79 -9.25 1.27
N GLY A 40 -9.26 -8.62 0.21
CA GLY A 40 -7.91 -8.07 0.24
C GLY A 40 -7.79 -6.85 1.16
N PRO A 41 -6.58 -6.55 1.66
CA PRO A 41 -6.33 -5.29 2.36
C PRO A 41 -6.46 -4.09 1.41
N ILE A 42 -6.72 -2.93 1.99
CA ILE A 42 -6.56 -1.63 1.33
C ILE A 42 -5.11 -1.18 1.54
N TYR A 43 -4.42 -0.82 0.46
CA TYR A 43 -3.09 -0.22 0.52
C TYR A 43 -3.20 1.29 0.40
N ILE A 44 -2.58 2.01 1.33
CA ILE A 44 -2.56 3.48 1.36
C ILE A 44 -1.10 3.95 1.49
N THR A 45 -0.66 4.71 0.50
CA THR A 45 0.62 5.42 0.52
C THR A 45 0.38 6.82 1.08
N ILE A 46 1.13 7.19 2.13
CA ILE A 46 1.11 8.47 2.84
C ILE A 46 2.54 8.96 3.06
N GLY A 47 3.36 8.91 2.00
CA GLY A 47 4.77 9.30 2.07
C GLY A 47 5.01 10.78 1.79
N ASP A 48 3.97 11.56 1.53
CA ASP A 48 3.98 12.99 1.19
C ASP A 48 4.12 13.92 2.41
N GLY A 49 4.91 13.52 3.41
CA GLY A 49 5.11 14.28 4.65
C GLY A 49 5.89 15.60 4.52
N GLY A 50 6.33 15.98 3.31
CA GLY A 50 6.93 17.30 3.05
C GLY A 50 8.43 17.43 3.37
N ASN A 51 9.21 16.36 3.25
CA ASN A 51 10.67 16.47 3.41
C ASN A 51 11.34 17.20 2.23
N ARG A 52 12.63 17.53 2.38
CA ARG A 52 13.41 18.37 1.45
C ARG A 52 13.54 17.79 0.03
N GLU A 53 13.32 16.49 -0.16
CA GLU A 53 13.45 15.85 -1.47
C GLU A 53 12.28 16.22 -2.40
N GLY A 54 11.17 16.76 -1.86
CA GLY A 54 10.01 17.20 -2.63
C GLY A 54 9.07 16.07 -3.03
N LEU A 55 8.06 16.39 -3.84
CA LEU A 55 7.05 15.43 -4.31
C LEU A 55 7.62 14.50 -5.39
N ALA A 56 7.06 13.30 -5.48
CA ALA A 56 7.40 12.36 -6.56
C ALA A 56 7.03 12.96 -7.93
N THR A 57 8.02 13.04 -8.83
CA THR A 57 7.82 13.48 -10.23
C THR A 57 7.73 12.27 -11.16
N LYS A 58 7.10 12.46 -12.32
CA LYS A 58 7.05 11.44 -13.38
C LYS A 58 8.41 11.20 -14.02
#